data_AF-A0A7V3BX54-F1
#
_entry.id   AF-A0A7V3BX54-F1
#
_cell.length_a   1.000
_cell.length_b   1.000
_cell.length_c   1.000
_cell.angle_alpha   90.00
_cell.angle_beta   90.00
_cell.angle_gamma   90.00
#
_symmetry.space_group_name_H-M   'P 1'
#
loop_
_entity.id
_entity.type
_entity.pdbx_description
1 polymer ?
#
loop_
_entity_poly.entity_id
_entity_poly.type
_entity_poly.pdbx_seq_one_letter_code
_entity_poly.pdbx_strand_id
1 'polypeptide(L)'
;MEQMGHHVVAGTGRFTRDVEGLPSASATETLRLEHGDRLDLRIAPVAEPIGSAEVRMLACNGSIPGPTLRVRQGTEIVVHVTNDGDVPATVHWHGLRLENRYDGVPHESQEPIPVGGTFTCRVRFPDEGLYWFHPHIREDYTQDMGLYGNIVVEPADPGYWPSVDREVVLAIDDVLLEDGKIAAYDRSEPDHVAMGRFGNVLLVNGDPRWSLEVRRGEVVRLFLTNTANTRVFDLAVPGAVMRLVGGDGGRYERETIVEGVVIAPSERAVVDVLLDRRGEAGLEHRTPDRTYALGPIAERHACGARRRRARGRIHRVGSIEWEDTMEEVNRETTAADMRWMLVDRQTGKANAAIDWSFRVGDRVKIRLVNEMGSDHPMHHPFHIHGAGRFLVLSRDGA
;
A
#
# COMPACT_ATOMS: atom_id res chain seq x y z
N MET A 1 9.42 14.77 -35.97
CA MET A 1 9.72 13.33 -35.91
C MET A 1 8.71 12.76 -34.94
N GLU A 2 7.75 11.99 -35.45
CA GLU A 2 6.53 11.54 -34.75
C GLU A 2 6.87 10.80 -33.44
N GLN A 3 6.33 11.28 -32.31
CA GLN A 3 6.32 10.50 -31.07
C GLN A 3 5.12 9.55 -31.12
N MET A 4 5.44 8.26 -31.18
CA MET A 4 4.48 7.17 -31.12
C MET A 4 3.83 7.13 -29.74
N GLY A 5 2.50 7.10 -29.71
CA GLY A 5 1.77 6.54 -28.58
C GLY A 5 2.15 5.07 -28.48
N HIS A 6 2.83 4.70 -27.41
CA HIS A 6 3.34 3.35 -27.24
C HIS A 6 2.22 2.45 -26.70
N HIS A 7 1.56 1.78 -27.64
CA HIS A 7 0.72 0.61 -27.39
C HIS A 7 1.54 -0.46 -26.66
N VAL A 8 1.32 -0.59 -25.35
CA VAL A 8 1.35 -1.90 -24.68
C VAL A 8 0.40 -2.81 -25.48
N VAL A 9 0.75 -4.08 -25.69
CA VAL A 9 -0.14 -5.04 -26.39
C VAL A 9 -1.41 -5.19 -25.54
N ALA A 10 -2.38 -4.32 -25.81
CA ALA A 10 -3.66 -4.26 -25.14
C ALA A 10 -4.48 -5.42 -25.67
N GLY A 11 -4.71 -6.42 -24.83
CA GLY A 11 -5.87 -7.26 -25.06
C GLY A 11 -7.10 -6.35 -25.06
N THR A 12 -8.03 -6.54 -25.98
CA THR A 12 -9.29 -5.81 -25.99
C THR A 12 -10.25 -6.44 -24.97
N GLY A 13 -11.01 -5.62 -24.26
CA GLY A 13 -12.04 -6.08 -23.32
C GLY A 13 -11.57 -6.09 -21.86
N ARG A 14 -12.35 -6.76 -21.01
CA ARG A 14 -12.15 -6.76 -19.55
C ARG A 14 -11.25 -7.90 -19.08
N PHE A 15 -10.53 -7.69 -17.99
CA PHE A 15 -9.86 -8.80 -17.29
C PHE A 15 -10.90 -9.84 -16.82
N THR A 16 -10.51 -11.12 -16.85
CA THR A 16 -11.37 -12.18 -16.30
C THR A 16 -11.52 -11.99 -14.79
N ARG A 17 -12.68 -12.38 -14.28
CA ARG A 17 -13.02 -12.42 -12.85
C ARG A 17 -13.33 -13.85 -12.39
N ASP A 18 -12.98 -14.83 -13.21
CA ASP A 18 -13.30 -16.24 -12.96
C ASP A 18 -12.28 -16.85 -12.00
N VAL A 19 -12.79 -17.59 -11.02
CA VAL A 19 -11.98 -18.27 -9.99
C VAL A 19 -11.72 -19.73 -10.31
N GLU A 20 -12.35 -20.26 -11.36
CA GLU A 20 -12.28 -21.67 -11.70
C GLU A 20 -10.84 -22.11 -12.01
N GLY A 21 -10.37 -23.16 -11.33
CA GLY A 21 -9.02 -23.70 -11.49
C GLY A 21 -7.91 -22.90 -10.83
N LEU A 22 -8.22 -21.76 -10.19
CA LEU A 22 -7.23 -21.00 -9.42
C LEU A 22 -6.96 -21.69 -8.07
N PRO A 23 -5.71 -21.67 -7.58
CA PRO A 23 -5.43 -22.07 -6.21
C PRO A 23 -6.05 -21.07 -5.24
N SER A 24 -6.52 -21.56 -4.09
CA SER A 24 -6.91 -20.66 -2.99
C SER A 24 -5.68 -19.92 -2.47
N ALA A 25 -5.86 -18.65 -2.16
CA ALA A 25 -4.81 -17.85 -1.53
C ALA A 25 -4.38 -18.42 -0.17
N SER A 26 -3.09 -18.34 0.11
CA SER A 26 -2.50 -18.71 1.39
C SER A 26 -2.40 -17.52 2.33
N ALA A 27 -2.27 -17.79 3.63
CA ALA A 27 -1.97 -16.75 4.59
C ALA A 27 -0.60 -16.11 4.31
N THR A 28 -0.50 -14.79 4.48
CA THR A 28 0.78 -14.07 4.39
C THR A 28 1.77 -14.59 5.43
N GLU A 29 2.98 -14.91 4.98
CA GLU A 29 4.09 -15.31 5.83
C GLU A 29 5.09 -14.17 6.06
N THR A 30 5.78 -14.19 7.20
CA THR A 30 6.95 -13.34 7.43
C THR A 30 8.22 -14.13 7.12
N LEU A 31 8.92 -13.72 6.06
CA LEU A 31 10.19 -14.29 5.64
C LEU A 31 11.33 -13.51 6.28
N ARG A 32 12.07 -14.16 7.19
CA ARG A 32 13.34 -13.60 7.70
C ARG A 32 14.45 -13.95 6.72
N LEU A 33 15.07 -12.93 6.15
CA LEU A 33 16.13 -13.07 5.16
C LEU A 33 17.43 -12.46 5.70
N GLU A 34 18.53 -13.18 5.51
CA GLU A 34 19.87 -12.80 5.91
C GLU A 34 20.68 -12.29 4.70
N HIS A 35 21.84 -11.69 4.96
CA HIS A 35 22.72 -11.19 3.91
C HIS A 35 23.17 -12.32 2.96
N GLY A 36 22.94 -12.12 1.67
CA GLY A 36 23.28 -13.08 0.61
C GLY A 36 22.20 -14.10 0.30
N ASP A 37 21.06 -14.08 1.01
CA ASP A 37 19.93 -14.95 0.72
C ASP A 37 19.34 -14.70 -0.66
N ARG A 38 18.68 -15.75 -1.18
CA ARG A 38 17.91 -15.72 -2.42
C ARG A 38 16.43 -15.86 -2.11
N LEU A 39 15.62 -14.97 -2.68
CA LEU A 39 14.17 -15.00 -2.60
C LEU A 39 13.59 -15.25 -3.99
N ASP A 40 12.79 -16.31 -4.15
CA ASP A 40 11.94 -16.46 -5.33
C ASP A 40 10.59 -15.78 -5.06
N LEU A 41 10.26 -14.78 -5.89
CA LEU A 41 9.01 -14.02 -5.81
C LEU A 41 8.18 -14.30 -7.07
N ARG A 42 7.06 -14.98 -6.92
CA ARG A 42 6.19 -15.39 -8.03
C ARG A 42 4.87 -14.64 -7.99
N ILE A 43 4.58 -13.91 -9.06
CA ILE A 43 3.29 -13.27 -9.31
C ILE A 43 2.38 -14.29 -9.99
N ALA A 44 1.20 -14.57 -9.43
CA ALA A 44 0.23 -15.48 -10.03
C ALA A 44 -1.20 -15.18 -9.55
N PRO A 45 -2.24 -15.53 -10.32
CA PRO A 45 -3.63 -15.38 -9.89
C PRO A 45 -4.02 -16.42 -8.82
N VAL A 46 -4.89 -16.00 -7.90
CA VAL A 46 -5.46 -16.82 -6.82
C VAL A 46 -6.96 -16.58 -6.69
N ALA A 47 -7.65 -17.53 -6.05
CA ALA A 47 -8.99 -17.33 -5.52
C ALA A 47 -8.90 -16.89 -4.05
N GLU A 48 -9.37 -15.68 -3.74
CA GLU A 48 -9.34 -15.08 -2.41
C GLU A 48 -10.76 -15.02 -1.80
N PRO A 49 -10.97 -15.57 -0.59
CA PRO A 49 -12.24 -15.44 0.13
C PRO A 49 -12.40 -14.08 0.82
N ILE A 50 -13.00 -13.10 0.14
CA ILE A 50 -13.36 -11.81 0.74
C ILE A 50 -14.78 -11.84 1.33
N GLY A 51 -14.85 -11.97 2.65
CA GLY A 51 -16.11 -12.00 3.39
C GLY A 51 -16.92 -13.27 3.08
N SER A 52 -17.98 -13.14 2.27
CA SER A 52 -18.78 -14.26 1.76
C SER A 52 -18.59 -14.50 0.25
N ALA A 53 -17.82 -13.66 -0.42
CA ALA A 53 -17.48 -13.81 -1.83
C ALA A 53 -16.19 -14.61 -1.96
N GLU A 54 -16.04 -15.30 -3.07
CA GLU A 54 -14.77 -15.86 -3.54
C GLU A 54 -14.45 -15.12 -4.83
N VAL A 55 -13.31 -14.41 -4.85
CA VAL A 55 -12.96 -13.50 -5.93
C VAL A 55 -11.59 -13.84 -6.51
N ARG A 56 -11.41 -13.57 -7.78
CA ARG A 56 -10.11 -13.67 -8.43
C ARG A 56 -9.25 -12.48 -8.03
N MET A 57 -8.03 -12.73 -7.59
CA MET A 57 -7.03 -11.72 -7.26
C MET A 57 -5.64 -12.12 -7.78
N LEU A 58 -4.65 -11.26 -7.62
CA LEU A 58 -3.26 -11.47 -7.96
C LEU A 58 -2.41 -11.50 -6.69
N ALA A 59 -1.59 -12.53 -6.53
CA ALA A 59 -0.79 -12.75 -5.33
C ALA A 59 0.70 -12.80 -5.64
N CYS A 60 1.50 -12.42 -4.63
CA CYS A 60 2.92 -12.69 -4.58
C CYS A 60 3.15 -13.90 -3.68
N ASN A 61 3.74 -14.97 -4.20
CA ASN A 61 3.94 -16.25 -3.51
C ASN A 61 2.64 -16.86 -2.95
N GLY A 62 1.51 -16.61 -3.61
CA GLY A 62 0.22 -17.20 -3.27
C GLY A 62 -0.56 -16.50 -2.16
N SER A 63 -0.01 -15.45 -1.52
CA SER A 63 -0.72 -14.67 -0.49
C SER A 63 -1.00 -13.23 -0.91
N ILE A 64 -2.04 -12.64 -0.29
CA ILE A 64 -2.40 -11.22 -0.39
C ILE A 64 -2.63 -10.70 1.03
N PRO A 65 -1.82 -9.76 1.55
CA PRO A 65 -0.57 -9.26 0.97
C PRO A 65 0.42 -10.39 0.65
N GLY A 66 1.35 -10.11 -0.27
CA GLY A 66 2.55 -10.91 -0.47
C GLY A 66 3.39 -11.07 0.81
N PRO A 67 4.40 -11.95 0.81
CA PRO A 67 5.22 -12.23 1.99
C PRO A 67 5.80 -10.96 2.59
N THR A 68 5.72 -10.84 3.91
CA THR A 68 6.40 -9.77 4.63
C THR A 68 7.88 -10.10 4.70
N LEU A 69 8.73 -9.29 4.08
CA LEU A 69 10.18 -9.47 4.14
C LEU A 69 10.69 -8.82 5.42
N ARG A 70 11.46 -9.55 6.23
CA ARG A 70 12.11 -9.01 7.41
C ARG A 70 13.60 -9.25 7.35
N VAL A 71 14.38 -8.17 7.40
CA VAL A 71 15.84 -8.18 7.20
C VAL A 71 16.51 -7.28 8.20
N ARG A 72 17.81 -7.48 8.46
CA ARG A 72 18.61 -6.55 9.25
C ARG A 72 19.13 -5.40 8.37
N GLN A 73 19.26 -4.20 8.94
CA GLN A 73 19.93 -3.09 8.30
C GLN A 73 21.33 -3.49 7.79
N GLY A 74 21.65 -3.10 6.56
CA GLY A 74 22.89 -3.46 5.86
C GLY A 74 22.79 -4.76 5.03
N THR A 75 21.66 -5.47 5.09
CA THR A 75 21.44 -6.69 4.30
C THR A 75 21.38 -6.37 2.79
N GLU A 76 21.89 -7.30 1.97
CA GLU A 76 21.63 -7.37 0.53
C GLU A 76 21.11 -8.77 0.25
N ILE A 77 20.02 -8.88 -0.51
CA ILE A 77 19.49 -10.15 -1.01
C ILE A 77 19.43 -10.14 -2.53
N VAL A 78 19.34 -11.33 -3.12
CA VAL A 78 19.00 -11.49 -4.54
C VAL A 78 17.55 -11.94 -4.64
N VAL A 79 16.73 -11.22 -5.40
CA VAL A 79 15.34 -11.59 -5.64
C VAL A 79 15.19 -12.04 -7.09
N HIS A 80 14.65 -13.24 -7.30
CA HIS A 80 14.28 -13.76 -8.60
C HIS A 80 12.76 -13.68 -8.76
N VAL A 81 12.32 -12.74 -9.59
CA VAL A 81 10.91 -12.47 -9.84
C VAL A 81 10.45 -13.29 -11.05
N THR A 82 9.36 -14.03 -10.90
CA THR A 82 8.67 -14.72 -12.01
C THR A 82 7.27 -14.13 -12.18
N ASN A 83 6.92 -13.73 -13.40
CA ASN A 83 5.61 -13.15 -13.69
C ASN A 83 4.69 -14.14 -14.40
N ASP A 84 3.81 -14.81 -13.67
CA ASP A 84 2.70 -15.62 -14.22
C ASP A 84 1.35 -14.90 -14.07
N GLY A 85 1.38 -13.56 -13.98
CA GLY A 85 0.19 -12.72 -13.92
C GLY A 85 -0.46 -12.47 -15.28
N ASP A 86 -1.31 -11.44 -15.35
CA ASP A 86 -2.15 -11.16 -16.53
C ASP A 86 -1.55 -10.19 -17.54
N VAL A 87 -0.56 -9.42 -17.10
CA VAL A 87 0.12 -8.33 -17.84
C VAL A 87 1.61 -8.34 -17.52
N PRO A 88 2.46 -7.70 -18.34
CA PRO A 88 3.83 -7.42 -17.94
C PRO A 88 3.88 -6.72 -16.57
N ALA A 89 4.90 -7.01 -15.77
CA ALA A 89 5.02 -6.49 -14.40
C ALA A 89 6.42 -5.91 -14.14
N THR A 90 6.50 -5.01 -13.17
CA THR A 90 7.76 -4.64 -12.51
C THR A 90 7.62 -4.87 -11.01
N VAL A 91 8.71 -4.75 -10.26
CA VAL A 91 8.66 -4.69 -8.80
C VAL A 91 9.40 -3.44 -8.38
N HIS A 92 8.63 -2.44 -7.92
CA HIS A 92 9.14 -1.25 -7.27
C HIS A 92 9.30 -1.51 -5.78
N TRP A 93 10.45 -1.10 -5.22
CA TRP A 93 10.78 -1.29 -3.81
C TRP A 93 10.57 0.03 -3.07
N HIS A 94 9.31 0.33 -2.81
CA HIS A 94 8.87 1.64 -2.36
C HIS A 94 9.61 2.16 -1.12
N GLY A 95 10.31 3.28 -1.32
CA GLY A 95 11.07 3.99 -0.29
C GLY A 95 12.45 3.40 0.02
N LEU A 96 12.83 2.25 -0.55
CA LEU A 96 14.18 1.71 -0.38
C LEU A 96 15.20 2.53 -1.16
N ARG A 97 16.37 2.72 -0.55
CA ARG A 97 17.54 3.30 -1.22
C ARG A 97 18.39 2.19 -1.81
N LEU A 98 18.17 1.91 -3.09
CA LEU A 98 18.83 0.84 -3.84
C LEU A 98 19.46 1.33 -5.15
N GLU A 99 20.07 0.42 -5.92
CA GLU A 99 20.58 0.75 -7.24
C GLU A 99 19.43 1.07 -8.22
N ASN A 100 19.47 2.23 -8.88
CA ASN A 100 18.37 2.71 -9.72
C ASN A 100 17.81 1.66 -10.70
N ARG A 101 18.66 0.84 -11.33
CA ARG A 101 18.27 -0.22 -12.28
C ARG A 101 17.34 -1.32 -11.72
N TYR A 102 17.14 -1.36 -10.41
CA TYR A 102 16.24 -2.32 -9.76
C TYR A 102 15.00 -1.65 -9.15
N ASP A 103 14.78 -0.36 -9.43
CA ASP A 103 13.70 0.42 -8.82
C ASP A 103 12.32 0.17 -9.45
N GLY A 104 12.23 -0.61 -10.53
CA GLY A 104 10.96 -1.06 -11.07
C GLY A 104 10.13 0.00 -11.82
N VAL A 105 10.71 1.15 -12.17
CA VAL A 105 10.12 2.13 -13.11
C VAL A 105 10.24 1.60 -14.54
N PRO A 106 9.11 1.31 -15.23
CA PRO A 106 9.12 0.76 -16.58
C PRO A 106 9.88 1.65 -17.56
N HIS A 107 10.76 1.04 -18.37
CA HIS A 107 11.55 1.66 -19.44
C HIS A 107 12.60 2.71 -19.00
N GLU A 108 12.50 3.24 -17.78
CA GLU A 108 13.49 4.17 -17.20
C GLU A 108 14.56 3.42 -16.39
N SER A 109 14.12 2.49 -15.54
CA SER A 109 15.02 1.74 -14.65
C SER A 109 15.09 0.25 -14.98
N GLN A 110 13.97 -0.31 -15.42
CA GLN A 110 13.80 -1.74 -15.65
C GLN A 110 12.85 -1.95 -16.83
N GLU A 111 13.20 -2.87 -17.73
CA GLU A 111 12.25 -3.36 -18.74
C GLU A 111 11.16 -4.22 -18.08
N PRO A 112 9.88 -4.06 -18.47
CA PRO A 112 8.79 -4.90 -17.97
C PRO A 112 9.08 -6.39 -18.09
N ILE A 113 8.81 -7.14 -17.03
CA ILE A 113 8.89 -8.61 -17.03
C ILE A 113 7.67 -9.11 -17.81
N PRO A 114 7.83 -9.73 -19.00
CA PRO A 114 6.70 -10.25 -19.74
C PRO A 114 6.00 -11.37 -18.97
N VAL A 115 4.75 -11.69 -19.31
CA VAL A 115 4.07 -12.87 -18.76
C VAL A 115 4.83 -14.13 -19.16
N GLY A 116 5.06 -15.03 -18.20
CA GLY A 116 5.97 -16.18 -18.28
C GLY A 116 7.46 -15.81 -18.18
N GLY A 117 7.78 -14.53 -18.01
CA GLY A 117 9.15 -14.03 -17.92
C GLY A 117 9.70 -14.01 -16.50
N THR A 118 11.00 -13.75 -16.40
CA THR A 118 11.70 -13.61 -15.12
C THR A 118 12.63 -12.41 -15.11
N PHE A 119 12.94 -11.90 -13.92
CA PHE A 119 13.92 -10.85 -13.69
C PHE A 119 14.63 -11.07 -12.37
N THR A 120 15.92 -10.73 -12.31
CA THR A 120 16.71 -10.87 -11.08
C THR A 120 17.24 -9.52 -10.66
N CYS A 121 16.93 -9.11 -9.42
CA CYS A 121 17.43 -7.88 -8.83
C CYS A 121 18.25 -8.16 -7.56
N ARG A 122 19.14 -7.22 -7.24
CA ARG A 122 19.83 -7.16 -5.95
C ARG A 122 19.21 -6.04 -5.13
N VAL A 123 18.62 -6.39 -4.00
CA VAL A 123 17.93 -5.45 -3.14
C VAL A 123 18.78 -5.20 -1.91
N ARG A 124 19.19 -3.94 -1.70
CA ARG A 124 19.96 -3.50 -0.54
C ARG A 124 19.04 -2.79 0.45
N PHE A 125 19.29 -3.02 1.73
CA PHE A 125 18.54 -2.42 2.84
C PHE A 125 19.46 -1.58 3.73
N PRO A 126 19.98 -0.44 3.25
CA PRO A 126 20.96 0.35 4.00
C PRO A 126 20.35 1.14 5.17
N ASP A 127 19.05 1.41 5.11
CA ASP A 127 18.32 2.23 6.07
C ASP A 127 17.25 1.36 6.77
N GLU A 128 17.14 1.51 8.08
CA GLU A 128 16.11 0.89 8.91
C GLU A 128 14.73 1.53 8.68
N GLY A 129 13.64 0.77 8.83
CA GLY A 129 12.30 1.31 8.65
C GLY A 129 11.24 0.32 8.17
N LEU A 130 10.10 0.88 7.80
CA LEU A 130 8.98 0.18 7.18
C LEU A 130 8.86 0.61 5.71
N TYR A 131 9.00 -0.36 4.83
CA TYR A 131 8.91 -0.21 3.38
C TYR A 131 7.93 -1.25 2.85
N TRP A 132 7.70 -1.22 1.55
CA TRP A 132 6.85 -2.19 0.88
C TRP A 132 7.30 -2.33 -0.57
N PHE A 133 6.75 -3.30 -1.28
CA PHE A 133 6.98 -3.48 -2.71
C PHE A 133 5.65 -3.61 -3.44
N HIS A 134 5.59 -3.11 -4.67
CA HIS A 134 4.40 -3.14 -5.53
C HIS A 134 4.81 -2.92 -7.01
N PRO A 135 3.96 -3.23 -8.01
CA PRO A 135 4.26 -2.98 -9.41
C PRO A 135 4.02 -1.52 -9.83
N HIS A 136 4.70 -1.08 -10.89
CA HIS A 136 4.49 0.22 -11.55
C HIS A 136 3.88 0.06 -12.96
N ILE A 137 3.21 -1.07 -13.22
CA ILE A 137 2.49 -1.31 -14.48
C ILE A 137 1.04 -1.61 -14.17
N ARG A 138 0.14 -0.83 -14.79
CA ARG A 138 -1.31 -0.95 -14.57
C ARG A 138 -1.64 -1.00 -13.08
N GLU A 139 -1.06 -0.09 -12.29
CA GLU A 139 -1.24 -0.04 -10.82
C GLU A 139 -2.72 0.03 -10.43
N ASP A 140 -3.53 0.70 -11.26
CA ASP A 140 -4.99 0.71 -11.20
C ASP A 140 -5.60 -0.70 -11.07
N TYR A 141 -4.97 -1.70 -11.70
CA TYR A 141 -5.41 -3.08 -11.70
C TYR A 141 -4.52 -3.97 -10.82
N THR A 142 -3.20 -3.97 -11.04
CA THR A 142 -2.30 -4.97 -10.49
C THR A 142 -2.08 -4.83 -8.98
N GLN A 143 -1.95 -3.61 -8.47
CA GLN A 143 -1.84 -3.33 -7.04
C GLN A 143 -3.18 -3.56 -6.33
N ASP A 144 -4.25 -3.00 -6.89
CA ASP A 144 -5.63 -3.15 -6.37
C ASP A 144 -6.05 -4.63 -6.29
N MET A 145 -5.53 -5.46 -7.21
CA MET A 145 -5.74 -6.91 -7.21
C MET A 145 -4.85 -7.67 -6.22
N GLY A 146 -3.99 -7.01 -5.43
CA GLY A 146 -3.23 -7.65 -4.34
C GLY A 146 -1.72 -7.78 -4.53
N LEU A 147 -1.13 -7.21 -5.59
CA LEU A 147 0.32 -7.24 -5.81
C LEU A 147 1.05 -6.21 -4.96
N TYR A 148 1.08 -6.43 -3.65
CA TYR A 148 1.87 -5.65 -2.72
C TYR A 148 2.37 -6.51 -1.55
N GLY A 149 3.43 -6.10 -0.88
CA GLY A 149 3.93 -6.77 0.32
C GLY A 149 4.83 -5.88 1.16
N ASN A 150 4.85 -6.11 2.47
CA ASN A 150 5.59 -5.29 3.42
C ASN A 150 7.04 -5.71 3.56
N ILE A 151 7.89 -4.76 3.94
CA ILE A 151 9.31 -4.95 4.21
C ILE A 151 9.65 -4.26 5.53
N VAL A 152 10.14 -5.00 6.50
CA VAL A 152 10.64 -4.48 7.77
C VAL A 152 12.16 -4.61 7.80
N VAL A 153 12.85 -3.48 7.84
CA VAL A 153 14.31 -3.43 8.03
C VAL A 153 14.58 -3.16 9.50
N GLU A 154 15.02 -4.20 10.22
CA GLU A 154 15.36 -4.16 11.63
C GLU A 154 16.63 -3.30 11.82
N PRO A 155 16.61 -2.30 12.73
CA PRO A 155 17.75 -1.42 12.94
C PRO A 155 18.97 -2.16 13.49
N ALA A 156 20.16 -1.71 13.10
CA ALA A 156 21.41 -2.22 13.67
C ALA A 156 21.57 -1.83 15.15
N ASP A 157 21.04 -0.67 15.54
CA ASP A 157 20.98 -0.19 16.93
C ASP A 157 19.74 -0.75 17.65
N PRO A 158 19.89 -1.63 18.67
CA PRO A 158 18.76 -2.15 19.44
C PRO A 158 17.96 -1.08 20.20
N GLY A 159 18.57 0.09 20.47
CA GLY A 159 17.93 1.24 21.11
C GLY A 159 17.24 2.18 20.13
N TYR A 160 17.22 1.85 18.83
CA TYR A 160 16.63 2.72 17.82
C TYR A 160 15.13 2.93 18.05
N TRP A 161 14.42 1.83 18.31
CA TRP A 161 13.00 1.83 18.60
C TRP A 161 12.72 1.71 20.10
N PRO A 162 11.63 2.29 20.61
CA PRO A 162 11.12 1.99 21.93
C PRO A 162 10.82 0.49 22.09
N SER A 163 11.08 -0.06 23.27
CA SER A 163 10.75 -1.45 23.58
C SER A 163 9.24 -1.66 23.61
N VAL A 164 8.79 -2.75 22.98
CA VAL A 164 7.39 -3.18 22.94
C VAL A 164 7.30 -4.67 23.22
N ASP A 165 6.13 -5.16 23.60
CA ASP A 165 5.91 -6.59 23.85
C ASP A 165 5.75 -7.39 22.55
N ARG A 166 5.19 -6.76 21.51
CA ARG A 166 4.92 -7.40 20.22
C ARG A 166 4.90 -6.39 19.09
N GLU A 167 5.30 -6.85 17.91
CA GLU A 167 5.19 -6.11 16.65
C GLU A 167 4.17 -6.80 15.74
N VAL A 168 3.33 -6.01 15.06
CA VAL A 168 2.34 -6.47 14.09
C VAL A 168 2.42 -5.59 12.85
N VAL A 169 2.48 -6.22 11.67
CA VAL A 169 2.51 -5.51 10.38
C VAL A 169 1.13 -5.58 9.74
N LEU A 170 0.61 -4.43 9.35
CA LEU A 170 -0.74 -4.23 8.82
C LEU A 170 -0.67 -3.46 7.50
N ALA A 171 -1.03 -4.11 6.41
CA ALA A 171 -1.46 -3.47 5.18
C ALA A 171 -2.94 -3.10 5.31
N ILE A 172 -3.26 -1.84 5.08
CA ILE A 172 -4.61 -1.29 5.13
C ILE A 172 -5.01 -0.97 3.69
N ASP A 173 -6.14 -1.53 3.27
CA ASP A 173 -6.55 -1.53 1.87
C ASP A 173 -8.08 -1.48 1.75
N ASP A 174 -8.58 -1.31 0.54
CA ASP A 174 -9.99 -1.49 0.21
C ASP A 174 -10.18 -1.99 -1.22
N VAL A 175 -11.21 -2.82 -1.42
CA VAL A 175 -11.56 -3.34 -2.74
C VAL A 175 -13.02 -3.04 -3.09
N LEU A 176 -13.27 -2.79 -4.36
CA LEU A 176 -14.63 -2.58 -4.87
C LEU A 176 -15.24 -3.92 -5.31
N LEU A 177 -16.28 -4.35 -4.60
CA LEU A 177 -17.07 -5.52 -4.97
C LEU A 177 -18.41 -5.14 -5.60
N GLU A 178 -18.69 -5.71 -6.76
CA GLU A 178 -19.96 -5.64 -7.49
C GLU A 178 -20.54 -7.04 -7.63
N ASP A 179 -21.76 -7.26 -7.12
CA ASP A 179 -22.44 -8.56 -7.18
C ASP A 179 -21.61 -9.76 -6.69
N GLY A 180 -20.77 -9.53 -5.68
CA GLY A 180 -19.90 -10.56 -5.09
C GLY A 180 -18.67 -10.90 -5.94
N LYS A 181 -18.32 -10.07 -6.91
CA LYS A 181 -17.06 -10.14 -7.67
C LYS A 181 -16.29 -8.84 -7.52
N ILE A 182 -14.98 -8.88 -7.73
CA ILE A 182 -14.20 -7.65 -7.91
C ILE A 182 -14.78 -6.85 -9.09
N ALA A 183 -14.86 -5.53 -8.95
CA ALA A 183 -15.28 -4.64 -10.02
C ALA A 183 -14.44 -4.86 -11.28
N ALA A 184 -15.04 -4.72 -12.45
CA ALA A 184 -14.33 -4.99 -13.70
C ALA A 184 -13.22 -3.96 -13.97
N TYR A 185 -12.13 -4.40 -14.60
CA TYR A 185 -11.08 -3.53 -15.13
C TYR A 185 -10.97 -3.75 -16.63
N ASP A 186 -10.82 -2.67 -17.39
CA ASP A 186 -10.50 -2.76 -18.81
C ASP A 186 -9.02 -3.07 -19.02
N ARG A 187 -8.68 -3.85 -20.04
CA ARG A 187 -7.29 -4.24 -20.33
C ARG A 187 -6.49 -3.14 -21.02
N SER A 188 -7.15 -2.16 -21.62
CA SER A 188 -6.52 -1.11 -22.43
C SER A 188 -6.27 0.18 -21.66
N GLU A 189 -7.16 0.57 -20.75
CA GLU A 189 -7.06 1.84 -20.01
C GLU A 189 -7.65 1.75 -18.59
N PRO A 190 -7.23 2.65 -17.68
CA PRO A 190 -7.88 2.81 -16.38
C PRO A 190 -9.19 3.60 -16.50
N ASP A 191 -10.11 3.30 -15.58
CA ASP A 191 -11.30 4.10 -15.28
C ASP A 191 -11.15 4.77 -13.90
N HIS A 192 -12.14 5.55 -13.46
CA HIS A 192 -12.10 6.30 -12.19
C HIS A 192 -10.89 7.25 -12.09
N VAL A 193 -10.43 7.79 -13.23
CA VAL A 193 -9.20 8.60 -13.28
C VAL A 193 -9.35 9.92 -12.51
N ALA A 194 -10.56 10.45 -12.34
CA ALA A 194 -10.82 11.70 -11.62
C ALA A 194 -10.59 11.61 -10.11
N MET A 195 -10.90 10.47 -9.49
CA MET A 195 -10.81 10.32 -8.02
C MET A 195 -10.01 9.11 -7.56
N GLY A 196 -9.65 8.22 -8.48
CA GLY A 196 -9.29 6.84 -8.17
C GLY A 196 -10.52 6.00 -7.84
N ARG A 197 -10.32 4.68 -7.79
CA ARG A 197 -11.36 3.70 -7.47
C ARG A 197 -11.44 3.50 -5.95
N PHE A 198 -12.57 3.86 -5.34
CA PHE A 198 -12.81 3.59 -3.93
C PHE A 198 -13.51 2.24 -3.72
N GLY A 199 -12.98 1.43 -2.81
CA GLY A 199 -13.52 0.12 -2.44
C GLY A 199 -14.63 0.18 -1.39
N ASN A 200 -15.64 -0.67 -1.55
CA ASN A 200 -16.76 -0.80 -0.60
C ASN A 200 -16.52 -1.87 0.49
N VAL A 201 -15.39 -2.57 0.42
CA VAL A 201 -14.92 -3.52 1.44
C VAL A 201 -13.54 -3.11 1.91
N LEU A 202 -13.44 -2.66 3.16
CA LEU A 202 -12.16 -2.34 3.81
C LEU A 202 -11.46 -3.62 4.28
N LEU A 203 -10.15 -3.67 4.12
CA LEU A 203 -9.32 -4.84 4.40
C LEU A 203 -8.17 -4.47 5.34
N VAL A 204 -7.82 -5.41 6.22
CA VAL A 204 -6.56 -5.38 6.97
C VAL A 204 -5.85 -6.70 6.71
N ASN A 205 -4.67 -6.63 6.09
CA ASN A 205 -3.94 -7.79 5.59
C ASN A 205 -4.83 -8.72 4.73
N GLY A 206 -5.61 -8.14 3.81
CA GLY A 206 -6.48 -8.89 2.89
C GLY A 206 -7.77 -9.44 3.49
N ASP A 207 -7.98 -9.36 4.82
CA ASP A 207 -9.18 -9.90 5.49
C ASP A 207 -10.11 -8.78 6.00
N PRO A 208 -11.40 -8.76 5.60
CA PRO A 208 -12.38 -7.81 6.16
C PRO A 208 -12.84 -8.17 7.59
N ARG A 209 -12.31 -9.23 8.18
CA ARG A 209 -12.64 -9.72 9.54
C ARG A 209 -11.40 -9.83 10.42
N TRP A 210 -10.35 -9.08 10.10
CA TRP A 210 -9.14 -9.04 10.88
C TRP A 210 -9.44 -8.78 12.36
N SER A 211 -8.66 -9.40 13.24
CA SER A 211 -8.74 -9.17 14.68
C SER A 211 -7.38 -9.38 15.33
N LEU A 212 -7.15 -8.70 16.44
CA LEU A 212 -5.93 -8.81 17.21
C LEU A 212 -6.23 -9.12 18.68
N GLU A 213 -5.61 -10.18 19.18
CA GLU A 213 -5.69 -10.54 20.58
C GLU A 213 -4.49 -9.98 21.37
N VAL A 214 -4.75 -9.21 22.42
CA VAL A 214 -3.73 -8.60 23.29
C VAL A 214 -3.84 -9.07 24.74
N ARG A 215 -2.78 -8.92 25.53
CA ARG A 215 -2.86 -8.99 26.99
C ARG A 215 -3.04 -7.59 27.55
N ARG A 216 -3.70 -7.49 28.70
CA ARG A 216 -3.81 -6.22 29.41
C ARG A 216 -2.42 -5.68 29.77
N GLY A 217 -2.17 -4.41 29.48
CA GLY A 217 -0.87 -3.77 29.69
C GLY A 217 0.18 -4.11 28.63
N GLU A 218 -0.16 -4.92 27.61
CA GLU A 218 0.72 -5.19 26.48
C GLU A 218 0.84 -3.93 25.61
N VAL A 219 2.07 -3.55 25.29
CA VAL A 219 2.38 -2.54 24.28
C VAL A 219 2.62 -3.25 22.95
N VAL A 220 1.75 -3.00 21.98
CA VAL A 220 1.88 -3.57 20.63
C VAL A 220 2.28 -2.47 19.66
N ARG A 221 3.39 -2.66 18.94
CA ARG A 221 3.73 -1.82 17.80
C ARG A 221 2.97 -2.27 16.57
N LEU A 222 2.23 -1.35 15.96
CA LEU A 222 1.60 -1.52 14.67
C LEU A 222 2.45 -0.80 13.62
N PHE A 223 2.92 -1.57 12.64
CA PHE A 223 3.49 -1.08 11.40
C PHE A 223 2.35 -0.96 10.39
N LEU A 224 1.89 0.25 10.12
CA LEU A 224 0.76 0.56 9.26
C LEU A 224 1.27 0.95 7.88
N THR A 225 0.75 0.33 6.84
CA THR A 225 1.04 0.70 5.44
C THR A 225 -0.28 0.83 4.70
N ASN A 226 -0.50 1.98 4.07
CA ASN A 226 -1.66 2.17 3.21
C ASN A 226 -1.34 1.66 1.79
N THR A 227 -1.97 0.55 1.41
CA THR A 227 -1.81 -0.07 0.09
C THR A 227 -2.97 0.21 -0.85
N ALA A 228 -3.98 0.97 -0.40
CA ALA A 228 -5.10 1.38 -1.24
C ALA A 228 -4.63 2.31 -2.35
N ASN A 229 -5.24 2.17 -3.54
CA ASN A 229 -4.89 2.99 -4.70
C ASN A 229 -5.22 4.48 -4.51
N THR A 230 -6.27 4.80 -3.76
CA THR A 230 -6.73 6.19 -3.61
C THR A 230 -7.12 6.60 -2.19
N ARG A 231 -7.62 5.67 -1.37
CA ARG A 231 -8.19 6.01 -0.08
C ARG A 231 -7.13 6.53 0.90
N VAL A 232 -7.42 7.67 1.51
CA VAL A 232 -6.71 8.16 2.71
C VAL A 232 -7.37 7.58 3.94
N PHE A 233 -6.59 7.01 4.86
CA PHE A 233 -7.10 6.46 6.12
C PHE A 233 -6.70 7.33 7.31
N ASP A 234 -7.67 7.83 8.10
CA ASP A 234 -7.45 8.26 9.49
C ASP A 234 -7.67 7.07 10.42
N LEU A 235 -6.59 6.50 10.97
CA LEU A 235 -6.59 5.29 11.77
C LEU A 235 -6.51 5.62 13.26
N ALA A 236 -7.42 5.06 14.05
CA ALA A 236 -7.47 5.24 15.50
C ALA A 236 -7.73 3.94 16.24
N VAL A 237 -7.38 3.91 17.52
CA VAL A 237 -7.77 2.84 18.46
C VAL A 237 -8.42 3.46 19.69
N PRO A 238 -9.72 3.81 19.63
CA PRO A 238 -10.39 4.48 20.74
C PRO A 238 -10.29 3.67 22.04
N GLY A 239 -9.99 4.37 23.13
CA GLY A 239 -9.81 3.76 24.45
C GLY A 239 -8.43 3.15 24.71
N ALA A 240 -7.54 3.12 23.71
CA ALA A 240 -6.12 2.83 23.88
C ALA A 240 -5.31 4.11 24.01
N VAL A 241 -4.11 4.00 24.61
CA VAL A 241 -3.07 5.03 24.44
C VAL A 241 -2.30 4.70 23.16
N MET A 242 -2.35 5.60 22.19
CA MET A 242 -1.67 5.47 20.91
C MET A 242 -0.54 6.49 20.82
N ARG A 243 0.68 6.02 20.55
CA ARG A 243 1.88 6.85 20.44
C ARG A 243 2.47 6.71 19.04
N LEU A 244 2.57 7.81 18.33
CA LEU A 244 3.24 7.89 17.03
C LEU A 244 4.75 7.89 17.24
N VAL A 245 5.43 6.88 16.69
CA VAL A 245 6.88 6.67 16.88
C VAL A 245 7.68 6.76 15.58
N GLY A 246 7.05 6.61 14.43
CA GLY A 246 7.72 6.70 13.13
C GLY A 246 6.75 6.73 11.94
N GLY A 247 7.32 6.74 10.74
CA GLY A 247 6.59 6.72 9.47
C GLY A 247 7.46 6.19 8.34
N ASP A 248 7.29 6.72 7.13
CA ASP A 248 7.93 6.28 5.89
C ASP A 248 9.43 5.96 5.99
N GLY A 249 10.19 6.85 6.62
CA GLY A 249 11.65 6.78 6.68
C GLY A 249 12.23 6.28 8.00
N GLY A 250 11.43 5.57 8.80
CA GLY A 250 11.83 5.10 10.13
C GLY A 250 11.29 5.99 11.26
N ARG A 251 12.03 6.13 12.36
CA ARG A 251 11.54 6.78 13.58
C ARG A 251 11.44 8.30 13.43
N TYR A 252 10.48 8.89 14.14
CA TYR A 252 10.46 10.34 14.35
C TYR A 252 11.48 10.74 15.41
N GLU A 253 11.93 12.00 15.35
CA GLU A 253 12.81 12.57 16.39
C GLU A 253 12.10 12.61 17.76
N ARG A 254 10.79 12.81 17.76
CA ARG A 254 9.97 12.87 18.97
C ARG A 254 8.73 12.01 18.82
N GLU A 255 8.54 11.16 19.81
CA GLU A 255 7.30 10.39 19.96
C GLU A 255 6.19 11.30 20.47
N THR A 256 4.99 11.14 19.93
CA THR A 256 3.84 11.97 20.30
C THR A 256 2.62 11.09 20.58
N ILE A 257 1.93 11.34 21.69
CA ILE A 257 0.63 10.70 21.93
C ILE A 257 -0.38 11.33 20.99
N VAL A 258 -1.09 10.51 20.23
CA VAL A 258 -2.04 10.93 19.21
C VAL A 258 -3.38 10.21 19.40
N GLU A 259 -4.46 10.84 18.95
CA GLU A 259 -5.79 10.21 18.94
C GLU A 259 -6.02 9.34 17.70
N GLY A 260 -5.24 9.56 16.66
CA GLY A 260 -5.22 8.79 15.41
C GLY A 260 -4.10 9.26 14.50
N VAL A 261 -3.92 8.59 13.37
CA VAL A 261 -2.90 8.90 12.37
C VAL A 261 -3.53 8.85 10.98
N VAL A 262 -3.38 9.94 10.23
CA VAL A 262 -3.78 10.01 8.82
C VAL A 262 -2.63 9.49 7.96
N ILE A 263 -2.90 8.49 7.12
CA ILE A 263 -1.97 7.97 6.12
C ILE A 263 -2.62 7.99 4.73
N ALA A 264 -2.01 8.71 3.78
CA ALA A 264 -2.39 8.73 2.38
C ALA A 264 -1.92 7.46 1.65
N PRO A 265 -2.40 7.16 0.42
CA PRO A 265 -1.88 6.07 -0.38
C PRO A 265 -0.35 6.05 -0.40
N SER A 266 0.25 4.87 -0.24
CA SER A 266 1.69 4.64 -0.14
C SER A 266 2.40 5.12 1.14
N GLU A 267 1.73 5.88 2.01
CA GLU A 267 2.31 6.31 3.29
C GLU A 267 2.29 5.19 4.33
N ARG A 268 3.26 5.27 5.23
CA ARG A 268 3.43 4.37 6.37
C ARG A 268 3.42 5.15 7.67
N ALA A 269 2.90 4.51 8.71
CA ALA A 269 2.99 4.99 10.08
C ALA A 269 3.43 3.86 11.01
N VAL A 270 4.21 4.20 12.03
CA VAL A 270 4.60 3.27 13.09
C VAL A 270 4.05 3.82 14.40
N VAL A 271 3.18 3.04 15.04
CA VAL A 271 2.50 3.45 16.27
C VAL A 271 2.61 2.38 17.34
N ASP A 272 2.86 2.79 18.57
CA ASP A 272 2.78 1.91 19.75
C ASP A 272 1.40 2.08 20.38
N VAL A 273 0.70 0.97 20.61
CA VAL A 273 -0.65 0.94 21.17
C VAL A 273 -0.63 0.20 22.51
N LEU A 274 -1.11 0.86 23.56
CA LEU A 274 -1.25 0.31 24.90
C LEU A 274 -2.74 0.23 25.28
N LEU A 275 -3.19 -0.96 25.64
CA LEU A 275 -4.52 -1.22 26.20
C LEU A 275 -4.42 -1.40 27.73
N ASP A 276 -4.74 -0.34 28.47
CA ASP A 276 -4.59 -0.28 29.94
C ASP A 276 -5.91 -0.52 30.71
N ARG A 277 -7.05 -0.22 30.07
CA ARG A 277 -8.41 -0.38 30.59
C ARG A 277 -9.05 -1.68 30.13
N ARG A 278 -9.89 -2.26 30.99
CA ARG A 278 -10.76 -3.38 30.61
C ARG A 278 -11.80 -2.87 29.61
N GLY A 279 -11.88 -3.52 28.46
CA GLY A 279 -12.85 -3.22 27.41
C GLY A 279 -12.46 -3.86 26.08
N GLU A 280 -13.38 -3.85 25.12
CA GLU A 280 -13.05 -4.12 23.72
C GLU A 280 -12.59 -2.79 23.10
N ALA A 281 -11.40 -2.78 22.49
CA ALA A 281 -10.98 -1.72 21.60
C ALA A 281 -11.07 -2.23 20.15
N GLY A 282 -10.96 -1.34 19.17
CA GLY A 282 -10.96 -1.69 17.77
C GLY A 282 -10.05 -0.75 16.98
N LEU A 283 -9.43 -1.28 15.93
CA LEU A 283 -8.85 -0.44 14.90
C LEU A 283 -10.01 0.13 14.07
N GLU A 284 -10.04 1.44 13.92
CA GLU A 284 -11.09 2.16 13.21
C GLU A 284 -10.49 3.09 12.16
N HIS A 285 -11.21 3.25 11.05
CA HIS A 285 -11.02 4.32 10.09
C HIS A 285 -12.09 5.39 10.32
N ARG A 286 -11.67 6.63 10.60
CA ARG A 286 -12.57 7.76 10.83
C ARG A 286 -12.57 8.71 9.65
N THR A 287 -13.71 9.34 9.47
CA THR A 287 -13.98 10.27 8.38
C THR A 287 -14.88 11.38 8.93
N PRO A 288 -15.06 12.51 8.24
CA PRO A 288 -15.87 13.61 8.76
C PRO A 288 -17.29 13.18 9.15
N ASP A 289 -17.89 12.27 8.38
CA ASP A 289 -19.30 11.90 8.52
C ASP A 289 -19.51 10.47 9.07
N ARG A 290 -18.46 9.64 9.09
CA ARG A 290 -18.59 8.22 9.45
C ARG A 290 -17.36 7.67 10.18
N THR A 291 -17.56 6.53 10.82
CA THR A 291 -16.48 5.71 11.38
C THR A 291 -16.70 4.26 10.98
N TYR A 292 -15.64 3.61 10.53
CA TYR A 292 -15.63 2.23 10.09
C TYR A 292 -14.76 1.41 11.04
N ALA A 293 -15.31 0.32 11.56
CA ALA A 293 -14.51 -0.65 12.28
C ALA A 293 -13.72 -1.50 11.27
N LEU A 294 -12.39 -1.52 11.40
CA LEU A 294 -11.49 -2.36 10.61
C LEU A 294 -11.28 -3.72 11.28
N GLY A 295 -11.35 -3.77 12.62
CA GLY A 295 -11.33 -5.04 13.36
C GLY A 295 -11.12 -4.86 14.85
N PRO A 296 -11.61 -5.80 15.69
CA PRO A 296 -11.46 -5.70 17.13
C PRO A 296 -10.02 -5.97 17.59
N ILE A 297 -9.58 -5.21 18.59
CA ILE A 297 -8.38 -5.45 19.38
C ILE A 297 -8.83 -5.77 20.81
N ALA A 298 -8.86 -7.06 21.15
CA ALA A 298 -9.50 -7.54 22.37
C ALA A 298 -8.53 -8.26 23.32
N GLU A 299 -8.80 -8.19 24.62
CA GLU A 299 -8.04 -8.92 25.64
C GLU A 299 -8.20 -10.45 25.47
N ARG A 300 -7.09 -11.21 25.52
CA ARG A 300 -7.12 -12.66 25.64
C ARG A 300 -7.75 -13.07 26.96
N HIS A 301 -8.93 -13.68 26.91
CA HIS A 301 -9.51 -14.31 28.09
C HIS A 301 -8.76 -15.61 28.44
N ALA A 302 -8.21 -15.67 29.65
CA ALA A 302 -7.66 -16.91 30.19
C ALA A 302 -8.81 -17.89 30.53
N CYS A 303 -8.72 -19.09 29.96
CA CYS A 303 -9.52 -20.30 30.20
C CYS A 303 -10.76 -20.53 29.30
N GLY A 304 -10.64 -21.54 28.42
CA GLY A 304 -11.65 -22.57 28.22
C GLY A 304 -13.08 -22.15 27.91
N ALA A 305 -13.30 -21.29 26.91
CA ALA A 305 -14.63 -21.07 26.35
C ALA A 305 -14.60 -21.32 24.84
N ARG A 306 -15.56 -22.12 24.38
CA ARG A 306 -15.81 -22.44 22.96
C ARG A 306 -15.58 -21.21 22.08
N ARG A 307 -14.88 -21.39 20.95
CA ARG A 307 -14.83 -20.44 19.82
C ARG A 307 -16.25 -20.00 19.48
N ARG A 308 -16.72 -18.90 20.08
CA ARG A 308 -17.75 -18.09 19.45
C ARG A 308 -16.99 -17.39 18.35
N ARG A 309 -17.18 -17.85 17.11
CA ARG A 309 -16.90 -17.00 15.94
C ARG A 309 -17.61 -15.69 16.25
N ALA A 310 -16.86 -14.64 16.57
CA ALA A 310 -17.38 -13.29 16.49
C ALA A 310 -17.92 -13.20 15.06
N ARG A 311 -19.24 -13.00 14.92
CA ARG A 311 -19.82 -12.69 13.62
C ARG A 311 -19.30 -11.30 13.30
N GLY A 312 -18.10 -11.21 12.73
CA GLY A 312 -17.63 -9.99 12.10
C GLY A 312 -18.74 -9.56 11.15
N ARG A 313 -19.36 -8.42 11.43
CA ARG A 313 -20.31 -7.84 10.49
C ARG A 313 -19.47 -7.39 9.31
N ILE A 314 -19.74 -7.98 8.14
CA ILE A 314 -19.22 -7.44 6.89
C ILE A 314 -19.84 -6.05 6.78
N HIS A 315 -19.01 -5.01 6.91
CA HIS A 315 -19.44 -3.65 6.67
C HIS A 315 -19.53 -3.46 5.15
N ARG A 316 -20.71 -3.75 4.55
CA ARG A 316 -21.04 -3.16 3.25
C ARG A 316 -21.17 -1.67 3.47
N VAL A 317 -20.19 -0.93 3.00
CA VAL A 317 -20.21 0.53 2.99
C VAL A 317 -21.17 0.97 1.86
N GLY A 318 -21.88 2.08 2.09
CA GLY A 318 -22.71 2.72 1.06
C GLY A 318 -21.80 3.49 0.11
N SER A 319 -22.29 4.61 -0.44
CA SER A 319 -21.40 5.59 -1.07
C SER A 319 -20.29 6.00 -0.08
N ILE A 320 -19.10 6.26 -0.62
CA ILE A 320 -17.87 6.51 0.11
C ILE A 320 -17.62 8.01 0.12
N GLU A 321 -17.16 8.59 1.25
CA GLU A 321 -17.27 10.04 1.52
C GLU A 321 -16.74 11.01 0.47
N TRP A 322 -15.81 10.58 -0.38
CA TRP A 322 -15.25 11.43 -1.44
C TRP A 322 -15.98 11.27 -2.78
N GLU A 323 -16.74 10.18 -2.97
CA GLU A 323 -17.57 9.92 -4.16
C GLU A 323 -19.04 10.31 -3.98
N ASP A 324 -19.49 10.66 -2.76
CA ASP A 324 -20.91 10.77 -2.39
C ASP A 324 -21.77 11.69 -3.29
N THR A 325 -21.16 12.61 -4.04
CA THR A 325 -21.86 13.47 -5.00
C THR A 325 -21.46 13.25 -6.47
N MET A 326 -20.45 12.42 -6.74
CA MET A 326 -19.82 12.29 -8.07
C MET A 326 -19.49 10.83 -8.47
N GLU A 327 -19.99 9.81 -7.76
CA GLU A 327 -19.69 8.40 -8.03
C GLU A 327 -19.87 8.01 -9.51
N GLU A 328 -21.02 8.33 -10.11
CA GLU A 328 -21.29 8.00 -11.53
C GLU A 328 -20.34 8.74 -12.47
N VAL A 329 -20.08 10.02 -12.19
CA VAL A 329 -19.14 10.84 -12.99
C VAL A 329 -17.73 10.29 -12.88
N ASN A 330 -17.28 9.91 -11.68
CA ASN A 330 -15.96 9.31 -11.47
C ASN A 330 -15.83 8.01 -12.26
N ARG A 331 -16.82 7.12 -12.16
CA ARG A 331 -16.83 5.83 -12.86
C ARG A 331 -16.70 5.95 -14.38
N GLU A 332 -17.17 7.05 -14.96
CA GLU A 332 -17.07 7.30 -16.40
C GLU A 332 -15.75 7.95 -16.84
N THR A 333 -14.95 8.48 -15.91
CA THR A 333 -13.68 9.13 -16.24
C THR A 333 -12.58 8.14 -16.59
N THR A 334 -11.81 8.47 -17.62
CA THR A 334 -10.74 7.64 -18.21
C THR A 334 -9.48 8.46 -18.42
N ALA A 335 -8.40 7.81 -18.86
CA ALA A 335 -7.19 8.52 -19.26
C ALA A 335 -7.36 9.34 -20.55
N ALA A 336 -8.45 9.12 -21.30
CA ALA A 336 -8.75 9.83 -22.54
C ALA A 336 -9.35 11.22 -22.29
N ASP A 337 -10.18 11.38 -21.25
CA ASP A 337 -10.94 12.59 -20.96
C ASP A 337 -10.48 13.34 -19.70
N MET A 338 -9.75 12.67 -18.78
CA MET A 338 -9.14 13.29 -17.61
C MET A 338 -7.61 13.24 -17.69
N ARG A 339 -6.94 14.38 -17.44
CA ARG A 339 -5.47 14.47 -17.45
C ARG A 339 -4.94 15.18 -16.22
N TRP A 340 -4.10 14.48 -15.48
CA TRP A 340 -3.33 15.06 -14.38
C TRP A 340 -2.06 15.73 -14.89
N MET A 341 -1.76 16.91 -14.34
CA MET A 341 -0.59 17.69 -14.73
C MET A 341 0.22 18.12 -13.52
N LEU A 342 1.46 17.68 -13.46
CA LEU A 342 2.51 18.34 -12.70
C LEU A 342 3.11 19.42 -13.59
N VAL A 343 3.13 20.67 -13.13
CA VAL A 343 3.65 21.82 -13.90
C VAL A 343 4.78 22.49 -13.12
N ASP A 344 5.95 22.59 -13.73
CA ASP A 344 7.02 23.44 -13.24
C ASP A 344 6.68 24.90 -13.59
N ARG A 345 6.29 25.68 -12.57
CA ARG A 345 5.89 27.09 -12.74
C ARG A 345 7.02 27.99 -13.25
N GLN A 346 8.29 27.60 -13.11
CA GLN A 346 9.41 28.41 -13.58
C GLN A 346 9.65 28.23 -15.08
N THR A 347 9.54 27.01 -15.57
CA THR A 347 9.83 26.67 -16.97
C THR A 347 8.58 26.56 -17.84
N GLY A 348 7.40 26.41 -17.23
CA GLY A 348 6.14 26.13 -17.90
C GLY A 348 6.03 24.70 -18.46
N LYS A 349 7.04 23.85 -18.22
CA LYS A 349 7.04 22.46 -18.65
C LYS A 349 6.10 21.64 -17.77
N ALA A 350 5.47 20.62 -18.37
CA ALA A 350 4.52 19.76 -17.70
C ALA A 350 4.90 18.28 -17.82
N ASN A 351 4.60 17.49 -16.79
CA ASN A 351 4.79 16.04 -16.74
C ASN A 351 6.18 15.61 -17.22
N ALA A 352 6.27 14.69 -18.18
CA ALA A 352 7.53 14.16 -18.72
C ALA A 352 8.42 15.20 -19.42
N ALA A 353 7.91 16.40 -19.71
CA ALA A 353 8.76 17.49 -20.20
C ALA A 353 9.61 18.11 -19.09
N ILE A 354 9.26 17.94 -17.81
CA ILE A 354 10.04 18.41 -16.67
C ILE A 354 11.33 17.59 -16.58
N ASP A 355 12.47 18.25 -16.74
CA ASP A 355 13.79 17.64 -16.92
C ASP A 355 14.80 18.16 -15.88
N TRP A 356 14.42 18.17 -14.62
CA TRP A 356 15.32 18.56 -13.53
C TRP A 356 16.50 17.58 -13.44
N SER A 357 17.71 18.13 -13.28
CA SER A 357 18.92 17.34 -13.11
C SER A 357 19.69 17.79 -11.86
N PHE A 358 20.10 16.82 -11.06
CA PHE A 358 20.80 17.04 -9.80
C PHE A 358 21.99 16.08 -9.70
N ARG A 359 22.97 16.43 -8.87
CA ARG A 359 24.11 15.57 -8.54
C ARG A 359 23.88 14.88 -7.19
N VAL A 360 24.44 13.69 -7.05
CA VAL A 360 24.45 12.99 -5.75
C VAL A 360 25.12 13.87 -4.71
N GLY A 361 24.41 14.15 -3.61
CA GLY A 361 24.85 15.03 -2.53
C GLY A 361 24.28 16.45 -2.59
N ASP A 362 23.63 16.83 -3.68
CA ASP A 362 22.92 18.11 -3.76
C ASP A 362 21.77 18.15 -2.76
N ARG A 363 21.60 19.30 -2.10
CA ARG A 363 20.45 19.57 -1.23
C ARG A 363 19.45 20.40 -2.01
N VAL A 364 18.41 19.73 -2.51
CA VAL A 364 17.37 20.36 -3.32
C VAL A 364 16.15 20.64 -2.44
N LYS A 365 15.61 21.85 -2.56
CA LYS A 365 14.33 22.22 -1.95
C LYS A 365 13.28 22.30 -3.03
N ILE A 366 12.26 21.45 -2.96
CA ILE A 366 11.12 21.46 -3.86
C ILE A 366 9.92 21.99 -3.07
N ARG A 367 9.21 22.95 -3.65
CA ARG A 367 7.91 23.42 -3.14
C ARG A 367 6.84 22.90 -4.08
N LEU A 368 5.91 22.15 -3.53
CA LEU A 368 4.75 21.64 -4.24
C LEU A 368 3.53 22.41 -3.78
N VAL A 369 2.68 22.77 -4.74
CA VAL A 369 1.46 23.53 -4.51
C VAL A 369 0.35 22.81 -5.22
N ASN A 370 -0.66 22.39 -4.46
CA ASN A 370 -1.90 21.94 -5.05
C ASN A 370 -2.69 23.16 -5.53
N GLU A 371 -3.03 23.22 -6.81
CA GLU A 371 -3.73 24.36 -7.39
C GLU A 371 -5.23 24.26 -7.10
N MET A 372 -5.69 25.04 -6.12
CA MET A 372 -7.10 25.04 -5.69
C MET A 372 -8.07 25.57 -6.76
N GLY A 373 -7.56 26.26 -7.79
CA GLY A 373 -8.35 26.70 -8.94
C GLY A 373 -8.44 25.69 -10.09
N SER A 374 -7.94 24.47 -9.92
CA SER A 374 -8.11 23.39 -10.91
C SER A 374 -9.55 22.89 -10.97
N ASP A 375 -9.90 22.19 -12.07
CA ASP A 375 -11.23 21.60 -12.24
C ASP A 375 -11.58 20.58 -11.15
N HIS A 376 -10.56 20.03 -10.47
CA HIS A 376 -10.73 19.03 -9.42
C HIS A 376 -9.67 19.15 -8.31
N PRO A 377 -9.81 20.10 -7.37
CA PRO A 377 -8.78 20.40 -6.38
C PRO A 377 -8.79 19.39 -5.23
N MET A 378 -8.01 18.31 -5.36
CA MET A 378 -7.90 17.26 -4.34
C MET A 378 -6.47 16.94 -3.95
N HIS A 379 -6.30 16.19 -2.86
CA HIS A 379 -4.99 15.66 -2.50
C HIS A 379 -4.55 14.61 -3.52
N HIS A 380 -3.38 14.83 -4.12
CA HIS A 380 -2.76 13.88 -5.05
C HIS A 380 -1.45 13.38 -4.44
N PRO A 381 -1.43 12.14 -3.92
CA PRO A 381 -0.19 11.55 -3.47
C PRO A 381 0.74 11.39 -4.68
N PHE A 382 2.01 11.68 -4.47
CA PHE A 382 3.07 11.38 -5.42
C PHE A 382 4.25 10.88 -4.60
N HIS A 383 5.10 10.08 -5.22
CA HIS A 383 6.36 9.68 -4.62
C HIS A 383 7.50 9.89 -5.62
N ILE A 384 8.73 9.93 -5.11
CA ILE A 384 9.91 10.29 -5.90
C ILE A 384 10.85 9.09 -5.97
N HIS A 385 11.15 8.66 -7.20
CA HIS A 385 12.15 7.65 -7.50
C HIS A 385 13.58 8.19 -7.39
N GLY A 386 14.52 7.33 -7.02
CA GLY A 386 15.96 7.64 -7.00
C GLY A 386 16.39 8.72 -5.98
N ALA A 387 15.47 9.24 -5.16
CA ALA A 387 15.80 10.18 -4.10
C ALA A 387 16.39 9.44 -2.90
N GLY A 388 17.53 9.91 -2.38
CA GLY A 388 18.18 9.27 -1.23
C GLY A 388 17.36 9.38 0.05
N ARG A 389 17.10 10.61 0.51
CA ARG A 389 16.21 10.90 1.65
C ARG A 389 15.41 12.14 1.34
N PHE A 390 14.12 12.11 1.66
CA PHE A 390 13.24 13.25 1.59
C PHE A 390 12.87 13.70 3.01
N LEU A 391 12.79 15.02 3.22
CA LEU A 391 12.37 15.60 4.48
C LEU A 391 11.28 16.63 4.19
N VAL A 392 10.10 16.43 4.77
CA VAL A 392 9.04 17.44 4.77
C VAL A 392 9.47 18.57 5.69
N LEU A 393 9.84 19.72 5.10
CA LEU A 393 10.32 20.89 5.85
C LEU A 393 9.18 21.73 6.44
N SER A 394 8.04 21.74 5.77
CA SER A 394 6.84 22.49 6.16
C SER A 394 5.64 21.95 5.39
N ARG A 395 4.47 21.92 6.02
CA ARG A 395 3.19 21.64 5.34
C ARG A 395 2.27 22.83 5.59
N ASP A 396 1.70 23.40 4.54
CA ASP A 396 0.80 24.55 4.61
C ASP A 396 1.35 25.77 5.38
N GLY A 397 2.68 25.95 5.35
CA GLY A 397 3.39 27.04 6.00
C GLY A 397 3.70 26.85 7.50
N ALA A 398 3.34 25.69 8.06
CA ALA A 398 3.67 25.29 9.43
C ALA A 398 5.01 24.56 9.53
#